data_AF-A0A2K3J0C5-F1
#
_entry.id   AF-A0A2K3J0C5-F1
#
_cell.length_a   1.000
_cell.length_b   1.000
_cell.length_c   1.000
_cell.angle_alpha   90.00
_cell.angle_beta   90.00
_cell.angle_gamma   90.00
#
_symmetry.space_group_name_H-M   'P 1'
#
loop_
_entity.id
_entity.type
_entity.pdbx_description
1 polymer ?
#
loop_
_entity_poly.entity_id
_entity_poly.type
_entity_poly.pdbx_seq_one_letter_code
_entity_poly.pdbx_strand_id
1 'polypeptide(L)'
;MKVYLEVYGCTANKADAALIKGILQENKCEIVKNLDDTDFVVILTCTVIDTTEQRMISRLKKLKKTGKFVIVAGCMASAQKEKVKSIDPN
;
A
#
# COMPACT_ATOMS: atom_id res chain seq x y z
N MET A 1 17.17 2.43 -2.77
CA MET A 1 15.85 2.01 -3.30
C MET A 1 14.81 2.89 -2.63
N LYS A 2 14.00 3.58 -3.42
CA LYS A 2 13.02 4.58 -2.97
C LYS A 2 11.63 3.95 -2.92
N VAL A 3 10.97 4.14 -1.79
CA VAL A 3 9.70 3.48 -1.46
C VAL A 3 8.67 4.51 -1.08
N TYR A 4 7.50 4.45 -1.71
CA TYR A 4 6.38 5.30 -1.36
C TYR A 4 5.37 4.48 -0.55
N LEU A 5 5.15 4.88 0.70
CA LEU A 5 4.32 4.13 1.65
C LEU A 5 3.03 4.89 1.95
N GLU A 6 1.88 4.34 1.55
CA GLU A 6 0.56 4.82 1.95
C GLU A 6 -0.07 3.89 2.99
N VAL A 7 -0.68 4.48 4.02
CA VAL A 7 -1.30 3.75 5.12
C VAL A 7 -2.73 4.21 5.28
N TYR A 8 -3.67 3.26 5.18
CA TYR A 8 -5.10 3.51 5.39
C TYR A 8 -5.61 2.67 6.57
N GLY A 9 -6.64 3.15 7.25
CA GLY A 9 -7.40 2.35 8.21
C GLY A 9 -7.09 2.59 9.68
N CYS A 10 -7.10 1.49 10.46
CA CYS A 10 -7.15 1.50 11.91
C CYS A 10 -5.77 1.56 12.59
N THR A 11 -5.77 1.52 13.93
CA THR A 11 -4.57 1.52 14.76
C THR A 11 -3.62 0.37 14.45
N ALA A 12 -4.15 -0.81 14.06
CA ALA A 12 -3.34 -1.96 13.67
C ALA A 12 -2.47 -1.65 12.43
N ASN A 13 -3.07 -1.10 11.36
CA ASN A 13 -2.30 -0.72 10.16
C ASN A 13 -1.23 0.34 10.44
N LYS A 14 -1.42 1.20 11.45
CA LYS A 14 -0.37 2.15 11.88
C LYS A 14 0.80 1.44 12.57
N ALA A 15 0.52 0.41 13.37
CA ALA A 15 1.55 -0.41 13.99
C ALA A 15 2.32 -1.22 12.94
N ASP A 16 1.61 -1.86 12.00
CA ASP A 16 2.22 -2.58 10.88
C ASP A 16 3.07 -1.64 10.01
N ALA A 17 2.60 -0.42 9.76
CA ALA A 17 3.37 0.59 9.06
C ALA A 17 4.68 0.94 9.78
N ALA A 18 4.69 1.00 11.11
CA ALA A 18 5.90 1.28 11.88
C ALA A 18 6.92 0.14 11.75
N LEU A 19 6.46 -1.11 11.79
CA LEU A 19 7.30 -2.30 11.55
C LEU A 19 7.88 -2.30 10.14
N ILE A 20 7.04 -2.09 9.12
CA ILE A 20 7.47 -2.02 7.72
C ILE A 20 8.51 -0.91 7.52
N LYS A 21 8.30 0.26 8.14
CA LYS A 21 9.28 1.36 8.10
C LYS A 21 10.63 0.94 8.68
N GLY A 22 10.64 0.24 9.82
CA GLY A 22 11.86 -0.29 10.42
C GLY A 22 12.60 -1.22 9.46
N ILE A 23 11.90 -2.22 8.93
CA ILE A 23 12.47 -3.19 7.98
C ILE A 23 13.02 -2.48 6.74
N LEU A 24 12.30 -1.51 6.18
CA LEU A 24 12.76 -0.74 5.04
C LEU A 24 14.05 0.03 5.36
N GLN A 25 14.14 0.66 6.53
CA GLN A 25 15.34 1.38 6.96
C GLN A 25 16.54 0.45 7.14
N GLU A 26 16.35 -0.71 7.77
CA GLU A 26 17.40 -1.73 7.94
C GLU A 26 17.94 -2.22 6.59
N ASN A 27 17.08 -2.30 5.58
CA ASN A 27 17.44 -2.67 4.21
C ASN A 27 17.92 -1.48 3.35
N LYS A 28 18.27 -0.33 3.96
CA LYS A 28 18.74 0.88 3.27
C LYS A 28 17.76 1.39 2.20
N CYS A 29 16.46 1.17 2.41
CA CYS A 29 15.41 1.76 1.61
C CYS A 29 15.07 3.17 2.13
N GLU A 30 14.85 4.09 1.21
CA GLU A 30 14.47 5.47 1.50
C GLU A 30 12.97 5.64 1.31
N ILE A 31 12.26 6.13 2.33
CA ILE A 31 10.83 6.37 2.23
C ILE A 31 10.58 7.77 1.68
N VAL A 32 10.10 7.84 0.45
CA VAL A 32 9.83 9.08 -0.26
C VAL A 32 8.39 9.54 -0.08
N LYS A 33 8.17 10.86 -0.16
CA LYS A 33 6.84 11.48 -0.10
C LYS A 33 6.22 11.73 -1.47
N ASN A 34 7.00 11.59 -2.54
CA ASN A 34 6.56 11.85 -3.90
C ASN A 34 6.46 10.53 -4.65
N LEU A 35 5.34 10.34 -5.34
CA LEU A 35 5.12 9.13 -6.13
C LEU A 35 6.09 9.06 -7.32
N ASP A 36 6.44 10.20 -7.90
CA ASP A 36 7.26 10.24 -9.12
C ASP A 36 8.67 9.69 -8.89
N ASP A 37 9.24 9.98 -7.72
CA ASP A 37 10.60 9.60 -7.31
C ASP A 37 10.66 8.26 -6.56
N THR A 38 9.69 7.36 -6.78
CA THR A 38 9.67 6.04 -6.13
C THR A 38 9.97 4.91 -7.10
N ASP A 39 10.72 3.90 -6.64
CA ASP A 39 10.98 2.66 -7.36
C ASP A 39 9.76 1.73 -7.29
N PHE A 40 9.14 1.63 -6.11
CA PHE A 40 7.90 0.90 -5.90
C PHE A 40 7.02 1.55 -4.84
N VAL A 41 5.75 1.16 -4.81
CA VAL A 41 4.72 1.67 -3.90
C VAL A 41 4.28 0.56 -2.96
N VAL A 42 4.10 0.86 -1.69
CA VAL A 42 3.45 -0.02 -0.72
C VAL A 42 2.19 0.67 -0.22
N ILE A 43 1.05 -0.01 -0.32
CA ILE A 43 -0.22 0.46 0.22
C ILE A 43 -0.74 -0.51 1.28
N LEU A 44 -0.85 -0.02 2.52
CA LEU A 44 -1.46 -0.75 3.63
C LEU A 44 -2.96 -0.47 3.67
N THR A 45 -3.72 -1.53 3.46
CA THR A 45 -5.16 -1.51 3.22
C THR A 45 -5.95 -2.05 4.42
N CYS A 46 -7.17 -1.57 4.60
CA CYS A 46 -8.03 -1.92 5.74
C CYS A 46 -9.46 -2.22 5.29
N THR A 47 -10.07 -3.27 5.82
CA THR A 47 -11.46 -3.68 5.50
C THR A 47 -12.46 -3.27 6.58
N VAL A 48 -12.02 -2.56 7.63
CA VAL A 48 -12.88 -2.23 8.78
C VAL A 48 -13.85 -1.09 8.46
N ILE A 49 -13.50 -0.19 7.53
CA ILE A 49 -14.27 1.00 7.21
C ILE A 49 -14.60 0.99 5.72
N ASP A 50 -15.86 0.74 5.36
CA ASP A 50 -16.34 0.64 3.98
C ASP A 50 -16.00 1.86 3.11
N THR A 51 -16.15 3.07 3.65
CA THR A 51 -15.81 4.31 2.93
C THR A 51 -14.31 4.41 2.63
N THR A 52 -13.47 3.85 3.51
CA THR A 52 -12.02 3.76 3.29
C THR A 52 -11.73 2.72 2.21
N GLU A 53 -12.45 1.61 2.20
CA GLU A 53 -12.31 0.56 1.18
C GLU A 53 -12.51 1.10 -0.24
N GLN A 54 -13.62 1.81 -0.49
CA GLN A 54 -13.89 2.38 -1.81
C GLN A 54 -12.83 3.40 -2.24
N ARG A 55 -12.32 4.21 -1.29
CA ARG A 55 -11.23 5.16 -1.54
C ARG A 55 -9.94 4.45 -1.92
N MET A 56 -9.58 3.39 -1.20
CA MET A 56 -8.38 2.58 -1.51
C MET A 56 -8.48 1.87 -2.85
N ILE A 57 -9.64 1.31 -3.21
CA ILE A 57 -9.86 0.71 -4.54
C ILE A 57 -9.63 1.76 -5.64
N SER A 58 -10.19 2.95 -5.46
CA SER A 58 -10.01 4.06 -6.39
C SER A 58 -8.55 4.51 -6.47
N ARG A 59 -7.85 4.53 -5.33
CA ARG A 59 -6.42 4.84 -5.26
C ARG A 59 -5.58 3.79 -5.96
N LEU A 60 -5.84 2.50 -5.72
CA LEU A 60 -5.13 1.38 -6.35
C LEU A 60 -5.26 1.42 -7.87
N LYS A 61 -6.47 1.70 -8.40
CA LYS A 61 -6.67 1.94 -9.83
C LYS A 61 -5.85 3.10 -10.38
N LYS A 62 -5.70 4.19 -9.62
CA LYS A 62 -4.85 5.33 -10.02
C LYS A 62 -3.36 4.95 -9.99
N LEU A 63 -2.92 4.25 -8.96
CA LEU A 63 -1.54 3.79 -8.83
C LEU A 63 -1.17 2.84 -9.98
N LYS A 64 -2.05 1.89 -10.33
CA LYS A 64 -1.83 1.00 -11.48
C LYS A 64 -1.64 1.76 -12.80
N LYS A 65 -2.38 2.85 -13.02
CA LYS A 65 -2.21 3.70 -14.22
C LYS A 65 -0.86 4.38 -14.30
N THR A 66 -0.12 4.48 -13.20
CA THR A 66 1.25 5.04 -13.22
C THR A 66 2.29 4.05 -13.75
N GLY A 67 1.94 2.77 -13.91
CA GLY A 67 2.86 1.72 -14.35
C GLY A 67 3.91 1.32 -13.31
N LYS A 68 3.90 1.93 -12.12
CA LYS A 68 4.80 1.59 -11.01
C LYS A 68 4.40 0.25 -10.38
N PHE A 69 5.39 -0.46 -9.86
CA PHE A 69 5.14 -1.69 -9.10
C PHE A 69 4.47 -1.34 -7.76
N VAL A 70 3.32 -1.96 -7.48
CA VAL A 70 2.53 -1.71 -6.28
C VAL A 70 2.43 -2.99 -5.45
N ILE A 71 2.79 -2.89 -4.19
CA ILE A 71 2.61 -3.95 -3.20
C ILE A 71 1.39 -3.58 -2.36
N VAL A 72 0.36 -4.41 -2.42
CA VAL A 72 -0.85 -4.27 -1.61
C VAL A 72 -0.72 -5.14 -0.36
N ALA A 73 -0.67 -4.50 0.81
CA ALA A 73 -0.56 -5.15 2.11
C ALA A 73 -1.76 -4.83 3.01
N GLY A 74 -1.89 -5.51 4.14
CA GLY A 74 -2.96 -5.28 5.13
C GLY A 74 -4.23 -6.11 4.91
N CYS A 75 -5.27 -5.83 5.69
CA CYS A 75 -6.47 -6.68 5.79
C CYS A 75 -7.17 -6.92 4.46
N MET A 76 -7.22 -5.95 3.55
CA MET A 76 -7.91 -6.14 2.25
C MET A 76 -7.17 -7.11 1.34
N ALA A 77 -5.84 -7.07 1.38
CA ALA A 77 -5.00 -8.03 0.65
C ALA A 77 -5.20 -9.46 1.15
N SER A 78 -5.37 -9.64 2.46
CA SER A 78 -5.59 -10.95 3.08
C SER A 78 -7.04 -11.45 2.94
N ALA A 79 -8.03 -10.60 3.24
CA ALA A 79 -9.44 -10.99 3.31
C ALA A 79 -10.17 -10.92 1.97
N GLN A 80 -9.74 -10.06 1.05
CA GLN A 80 -10.39 -9.80 -0.24
C GLN A 80 -9.42 -9.98 -1.42
N LYS A 81 -8.63 -11.07 -1.37
CA LYS A 81 -7.55 -11.34 -2.33
C LYS A 81 -7.99 -11.29 -3.79
N GLU A 82 -9.14 -11.87 -4.12
CA GLU A 82 -9.66 -11.87 -5.49
C GLU A 82 -9.98 -10.46 -6.00
N LYS A 83 -10.54 -9.62 -5.13
CA LYS A 83 -10.85 -8.22 -5.44
C LYS A 83 -9.58 -7.43 -5.69
N VAL A 84 -8.56 -7.61 -4.86
CA VAL A 84 -7.25 -6.98 -5.06
C VAL A 84 -6.63 -7.45 -6.38
N LYS A 85 -6.59 -8.76 -6.65
CA LYS A 85 -6.05 -9.33 -7.89
C LYS A 85 -6.76 -8.86 -9.15
N SER A 86 -8.07 -8.65 -9.09
CA SER A 86 -8.83 -8.11 -10.22
C SER A 86 -8.39 -6.69 -10.61
N ILE A 87 -7.87 -5.93 -9.63
CA ILE A 87 -7.40 -4.57 -9.84
C ILE A 87 -5.92 -4.59 -10.18
N ASP A 88 -5.09 -5.24 -9.38
CA ASP A 88 -3.65 -5.39 -9.57
C ASP A 88 -3.27 -6.88 -9.52
N PRO A 89 -3.01 -7.51 -10.68
CA PRO A 89 -2.78 -8.94 -10.76
C PRO A 89 -1.35 -9.38 -10.38
N ASN A 90 -0.46 -8.41 -10.12
CA ASN A 90 0.94 -8.65 -9.74
C ASN A 90 1.08 -9.27 -8.34
#